data_AF-A0A0C9V4H7-F1
#
_entry.id   AF-A0A0C9V4H7-F1
#
_cell.length_a   1.000
_cell.length_b   1.000
_cell.length_c   1.000
_cell.angle_alpha   90.00
_cell.angle_beta   90.00
_cell.angle_gamma   90.00
#
_symmetry.space_group_name_H-M   'P 1'
#
loop_
_entity.id
_entity.type
_entity.pdbx_description
1 polymer ?
#
loop_
_entity_poly.entity_id
_entity_poly.type
_entity_poly.pdbx_seq_one_letter_code
_entity_poly.pdbx_strand_id
1 'polypeptide(L)'
;VHNRPVTPMPDTFSYFIVYRSSHLKPKSVNVYMSGIVRELEEHFPDVKIIRSHPLVSRTLAGCLKRHASPVQRKLPLCVDDLHVAYTMLQNSTELDDQLFLAQLHVGFESLLRCGELTWPDEPRYQSYHKVSLRHTLTFTPSLFKYTLPSHKADRFGDGNTILIGQSSRLNDPYRIMLKYINSRNAVFPLHPELWLRKNGTIPTRSWFMRRLHRLFPKDISGHSMRSGGATAMVNAGIAPHLIQ
;
A
#
# COMPACT_ATOMS: atom_id res chain seq x y z
N VAL A 1 30.85 -26.67 10.36
CA VAL A 1 30.09 -25.68 11.15
C VAL A 1 31.03 -25.11 12.21
N HIS A 2 31.19 -23.78 12.29
CA HIS A 2 32.38 -23.08 12.79
C HIS A 2 32.65 -23.06 14.33
N ASN A 3 32.31 -24.11 15.08
CA ASN A 3 32.55 -24.19 16.54
C ASN A 3 32.13 -22.93 17.33
N ARG A 4 31.00 -22.32 16.95
CA ARG A 4 30.48 -21.11 17.58
C ARG A 4 29.46 -21.48 18.66
N PRO A 5 29.36 -20.69 19.75
CA PRO A 5 28.35 -20.92 20.77
C PRO A 5 26.94 -20.78 20.16
N VAL A 6 26.02 -21.61 20.66
CA VAL A 6 24.60 -21.59 20.28
C VAL A 6 23.93 -20.30 20.74
N THR A 7 24.35 -19.80 21.92
CA THR A 7 23.87 -18.53 22.47
C THR A 7 24.29 -17.36 21.56
N PRO A 8 23.36 -16.49 21.14
CA PRO A 8 23.70 -15.30 20.38
C PRO A 8 24.72 -14.44 21.13
N MET A 9 25.74 -13.96 20.41
CA MET A 9 26.72 -13.01 20.93
C MET A 9 26.79 -11.80 19.99
N PRO A 10 27.29 -10.65 20.47
CA PRO A 10 27.47 -9.47 19.61
C PRO A 10 28.26 -9.77 18.32
N ASP A 11 29.28 -10.63 18.41
CA ASP A 11 30.07 -11.06 17.26
C ASP A 11 29.24 -11.86 16.25
N THR A 12 28.40 -12.80 16.72
CA THR A 12 27.53 -13.61 15.85
C THR A 12 26.60 -12.72 15.02
N PHE A 13 25.99 -11.72 15.67
CA PHE A 13 25.14 -10.73 14.98
C PHE A 13 25.93 -9.82 14.06
N SER A 14 27.12 -9.38 14.47
CA SER A 14 28.03 -8.59 13.63
C SER A 14 28.41 -9.35 12.34
N TYR A 15 28.85 -10.61 12.46
CA TYR A 15 29.20 -11.46 11.32
C TYR A 15 28.00 -11.71 10.42
N PHE A 16 26.83 -12.00 10.99
CA PHE A 16 25.60 -12.16 10.21
C PHE A 16 25.27 -10.89 9.43
N ILE A 17 25.38 -9.71 10.05
CA ILE A 17 25.09 -8.44 9.39
C ILE A 17 26.06 -8.21 8.22
N VAL A 18 27.37 -8.41 8.42
CA VAL A 18 28.37 -8.25 7.35
C VAL A 18 28.09 -9.21 6.21
N TYR A 19 27.94 -10.51 6.51
CA TYR A 19 27.68 -11.54 5.50
C TYR A 19 26.37 -11.28 4.76
N ARG A 20 25.27 -10.95 5.44
CA ARG A 20 23.99 -10.70 4.75
C ARG A 20 24.01 -9.38 3.98
N SER A 21 24.77 -8.38 4.42
CA SER A 21 24.86 -7.08 3.74
C SER A 21 25.66 -7.15 2.43
N SER A 22 26.48 -8.18 2.20
CA SER A 22 27.10 -8.41 0.88
C SER A 22 26.13 -9.01 -0.14
N HIS A 23 25.04 -9.63 0.32
CA HIS A 23 24.05 -10.28 -0.55
C HIS A 23 22.69 -9.54 -0.60
N LEU A 24 22.41 -8.68 0.38
CA LEU A 24 21.15 -7.95 0.53
C LEU A 24 21.40 -6.50 0.91
N LYS A 25 20.42 -5.63 0.64
CA LYS A 25 20.47 -4.25 1.13
C LYS A 25 20.56 -4.25 2.67
N PRO A 26 21.51 -3.52 3.29
CA PRO A 26 21.65 -3.50 4.75
C PRO A 26 20.38 -3.03 5.48
N LYS A 27 19.54 -2.21 4.83
CA LYS A 27 18.22 -1.85 5.36
C LYS A 27 17.31 -3.06 5.55
N SER A 28 17.32 -4.01 4.62
CA SER A 28 16.58 -5.28 4.74
C SER A 28 17.18 -6.16 5.83
N VAL A 29 18.51 -6.21 5.93
CA VAL A 29 19.22 -6.92 7.00
C VAL A 29 18.81 -6.38 8.37
N ASN A 30 18.69 -5.07 8.53
CA ASN A 30 18.20 -4.46 9.76
C ASN A 30 16.79 -4.94 10.14
N VAL A 31 15.87 -4.99 9.17
CA VAL A 31 14.50 -5.50 9.41
C VAL A 31 14.52 -6.98 9.80
N TYR A 32 15.36 -7.79 9.14
CA TYR A 32 15.52 -9.19 9.49
C TYR A 32 16.10 -9.36 10.88
N MET A 33 17.07 -8.53 11.29
CA MET A 33 17.58 -8.54 12.66
C MET A 33 16.48 -8.29 13.68
N SER A 34 15.56 -7.35 13.44
CA SER A 34 14.41 -7.16 14.32
C SER A 34 13.51 -8.41 14.39
N GLY A 35 13.28 -9.08 13.27
CA GLY A 35 12.51 -10.34 13.22
C GLY A 35 13.20 -11.50 13.94
N ILE A 36 14.50 -11.69 13.69
CA ILE A 36 15.33 -12.72 14.34
C ILE A 36 15.37 -12.50 15.85
N VAL A 37 15.59 -11.26 16.30
CA VAL A 37 15.61 -10.92 17.73
C VAL A 37 14.26 -11.22 18.38
N ARG A 38 13.15 -10.90 17.71
CA ARG A 38 11.80 -11.22 18.22
C ARG A 38 11.58 -12.73 18.34
N GLU A 39 12.01 -13.51 17.36
CA GLU A 39 11.87 -14.97 17.38
C GLU A 39 12.75 -15.62 18.45
N LEU A 40 13.97 -15.11 18.63
CA LEU A 40 14.93 -15.65 19.59
C LEU A 40 14.65 -15.23 21.03
N GLU A 41 13.80 -14.23 21.26
CA GLU A 41 13.56 -13.65 22.59
C GLU A 41 13.02 -14.69 23.58
N GLU A 42 12.18 -15.62 23.13
CA GLU A 42 11.63 -16.69 23.96
C GLU A 42 12.71 -17.64 24.50
N HIS A 43 13.77 -17.87 23.71
CA HIS A 43 14.85 -18.80 24.05
C HIS A 43 16.09 -18.11 24.64
N PHE A 44 16.29 -16.83 24.33
CA PHE A 44 17.45 -16.04 24.73
C PHE A 44 17.00 -14.65 25.20
N PRO A 45 16.63 -14.46 26.47
CA PRO A 45 16.07 -13.21 26.99
C PRO A 45 16.97 -11.98 26.75
N ASP A 46 18.29 -12.16 26.78
CA ASP A 46 19.27 -11.07 26.59
C ASP A 46 19.51 -10.69 25.12
N VAL A 47 18.84 -11.34 24.16
CA VAL A 47 19.07 -11.14 22.72
C VAL A 47 18.82 -9.68 22.28
N LYS A 48 17.91 -8.98 22.97
CA LYS A 48 17.67 -7.53 22.76
C LYS A 48 18.85 -6.66 23.21
N ILE A 49 19.51 -7.02 24.32
CA ILE A 49 20.71 -6.35 24.81
C ILE A 49 21.84 -6.57 23.80
N ILE A 50 22.01 -7.81 23.35
CA ILE A 50 22.99 -8.19 22.33
C ILE A 50 22.75 -7.44 21.02
N ARG A 51 21.49 -7.32 20.57
CA ARG A 51 21.13 -6.54 19.38
C ARG A 51 21.52 -5.06 19.49
N SER A 52 21.43 -4.50 20.69
CA SER A 52 21.73 -3.10 20.98
C SER A 52 23.21 -2.84 21.26
N HIS A 53 24.02 -3.91 21.38
CA HIS A 53 25.44 -3.81 21.68
C HIS A 53 26.18 -2.89 20.69
N PRO A 54 27.12 -2.03 21.16
CA PRO A 54 27.81 -1.06 20.31
C PRO A 54 28.47 -1.66 19.07
N LEU A 55 29.03 -2.88 19.17
CA LEU A 55 29.59 -3.61 18.03
C LEU A 55 28.56 -3.82 16.92
N VAL A 56 27.39 -4.38 17.27
CA VAL A 56 26.32 -4.68 16.31
C VAL A 56 25.80 -3.40 15.65
N SER A 57 25.57 -2.36 16.46
CA SER A 57 25.10 -1.06 15.99
C SER A 57 26.11 -0.39 15.05
N ARG A 58 27.40 -0.40 15.38
CA ARG A 58 28.48 0.16 14.55
C ARG A 58 28.67 -0.65 13.27
N THR A 59 28.63 -1.97 13.34
CA THR A 59 28.72 -2.86 12.15
C THR A 59 27.57 -2.58 11.19
N LEU A 60 26.35 -2.48 11.69
CA LEU A 60 25.18 -2.14 10.87
C LEU A 60 25.32 -0.75 10.24
N ALA A 61 25.75 0.26 11.01
CA ALA A 61 25.99 1.60 10.49
C ALA A 61 27.08 1.62 9.41
N GLY A 62 28.16 0.86 9.60
CA GLY A 62 29.22 0.68 8.61
C GLY A 62 28.71 0.03 7.32
N CYS A 63 27.90 -1.03 7.42
CA CYS A 63 27.28 -1.68 6.27
C CYS A 63 26.31 -0.75 5.54
N LEU A 64 25.50 0.01 6.27
CA LEU A 64 24.59 1.02 5.70
C LEU A 64 25.33 2.10 4.91
N LYS A 65 26.49 2.57 5.42
CA LYS A 65 27.34 3.54 4.72
C LYS A 65 28.02 2.93 3.49
N ARG A 66 28.64 1.75 3.65
CA ARG A 66 29.39 1.06 2.57
C ARG A 66 28.50 0.67 1.40
N HIS A 67 27.28 0.20 1.66
CA HIS A 67 26.33 -0.22 0.64
C HIS A 67 25.19 0.79 0.46
N ALA A 68 25.46 2.07 0.76
CA ALA A 68 24.52 3.13 0.50
C ALA A 68 24.19 3.16 -1.00
N SER A 69 22.91 3.08 -1.32
CA SER A 69 22.42 3.24 -2.69
C SER A 69 21.38 4.36 -2.71
N PRO A 70 21.30 5.11 -3.82
CA PRO A 70 20.26 6.12 -3.99
C PRO A 70 18.87 5.50 -3.78
N VAL A 71 18.00 6.22 -3.09
CA VAL A 71 16.60 5.81 -2.97
C VAL A 71 15.94 6.01 -4.32
N GLN A 72 15.65 4.91 -5.02
CA GLN A 72 14.82 4.95 -6.22
C GLN A 72 13.38 5.29 -5.82
N ARG A 73 12.99 6.55 -6.00
CA ARG A 73 11.62 7.03 -5.76
C ARG A 73 10.79 6.77 -7.00
N LYS A 74 9.60 6.20 -6.80
CA LYS A 74 8.59 6.12 -7.86
C LYS A 74 8.01 7.51 -8.09
N LEU A 75 7.73 7.84 -9.35
CA LEU A 75 7.16 9.13 -9.72
C LEU A 75 5.74 9.23 -9.13
N PRO A 76 5.36 10.37 -8.53
CA PRO A 76 3.99 10.60 -8.11
C PRO A 76 3.09 10.64 -9.35
N LEU A 77 1.83 10.19 -9.21
CA LEU A 77 0.81 10.51 -10.21
C LEU A 77 0.45 11.99 -10.09
N CYS A 78 0.19 12.66 -11.19
CA CYS A 78 -0.35 14.02 -11.17
C CYS A 78 -1.84 14.04 -11.57
N VAL A 79 -2.46 15.22 -11.49
CA VAL A 79 -3.87 15.40 -11.88
C VAL A 79 -4.05 15.17 -13.39
N ASP A 80 -3.06 15.52 -14.21
CA ASP A 80 -3.11 15.29 -15.66
C ASP A 80 -3.08 13.80 -16.00
N ASP A 81 -2.30 13.00 -15.26
CA ASP A 81 -2.29 11.54 -15.41
C ASP A 81 -3.69 10.93 -15.17
N LEU A 82 -4.41 11.45 -14.16
CA LEU A 82 -5.79 11.03 -13.90
C LEU A 82 -6.73 11.42 -15.04
N HIS A 83 -6.52 12.59 -15.65
CA HIS A 83 -7.28 13.01 -16.82
C HIS A 83 -7.02 12.11 -18.02
N VAL A 84 -5.77 11.71 -18.26
CA VAL A 84 -5.41 10.71 -19.30
C VAL A 84 -6.13 9.38 -19.04
N ALA A 85 -6.07 8.85 -17.81
CA ALA A 85 -6.76 7.59 -17.50
C ALA A 85 -8.29 7.70 -17.67
N TYR A 86 -8.88 8.82 -17.25
CA TYR A 86 -10.30 9.10 -17.43
C TYR A 86 -10.68 9.17 -18.90
N THR A 87 -9.99 9.97 -19.71
CA THR A 87 -10.31 10.14 -21.14
C THR A 87 -10.26 8.82 -21.91
N MET A 88 -9.31 7.94 -21.57
CA MET A 88 -9.18 6.62 -22.19
C MET A 88 -10.28 5.63 -21.79
N LEU A 89 -10.81 5.72 -20.56
CA LEU A 89 -11.69 4.69 -19.98
C LEU A 89 -13.13 5.15 -19.73
N GLN A 90 -13.44 6.45 -19.82
CA GLN A 90 -14.75 7.02 -19.46
C GLN A 90 -15.91 6.39 -20.22
N ASN A 91 -15.70 5.99 -21.47
CA ASN A 91 -16.73 5.39 -22.33
C ASN A 91 -16.78 3.85 -22.23
N SER A 92 -15.87 3.22 -21.48
CA SER A 92 -15.88 1.77 -21.33
C SER A 92 -17.11 1.28 -20.58
N THR A 93 -17.71 0.21 -21.10
CA THR A 93 -18.79 -0.56 -20.47
C THR A 93 -18.27 -1.77 -19.69
N GLU A 94 -16.98 -2.07 -19.78
CA GLU A 94 -16.37 -3.21 -19.10
C GLU A 94 -16.20 -2.94 -17.61
N LEU A 95 -16.71 -3.86 -16.78
CA LEU A 95 -16.66 -3.70 -15.33
C LEU A 95 -15.23 -3.57 -14.79
N ASP A 96 -14.28 -4.32 -15.35
CA ASP A 96 -12.87 -4.25 -14.92
C ASP A 96 -12.23 -2.88 -15.22
N ASP A 97 -12.66 -2.19 -16.29
CA ASP A 97 -12.15 -0.86 -16.63
C ASP A 97 -12.74 0.20 -15.69
N GLN A 98 -14.04 0.12 -15.42
CA GLN A 98 -14.73 0.98 -14.46
C GLN A 98 -14.20 0.79 -13.04
N LEU A 99 -13.96 -0.47 -12.64
CA LEU A 99 -13.32 -0.82 -11.37
C LEU A 99 -11.95 -0.16 -11.25
N PHE A 100 -11.10 -0.33 -12.26
CA PHE A 100 -9.75 0.22 -12.24
C PHE A 100 -9.78 1.75 -12.16
N LEU A 101 -10.63 2.40 -12.97
CA LEU A 101 -10.76 3.85 -12.96
C LEU A 101 -11.27 4.36 -11.61
N ALA A 102 -12.27 3.70 -11.02
CA ALA A 102 -12.77 4.02 -9.68
C ALA A 102 -11.66 3.87 -8.62
N GLN A 103 -10.92 2.76 -8.62
CA GLN A 103 -9.81 2.55 -7.68
C GLN A 103 -8.70 3.59 -7.84
N LEU A 104 -8.36 3.98 -9.06
CA LEU A 104 -7.33 4.98 -9.34
C LEU A 104 -7.71 6.35 -8.78
N HIS A 105 -8.92 6.82 -9.06
CA HIS A 105 -9.41 8.12 -8.58
C HIS A 105 -9.66 8.14 -7.07
N VAL A 106 -10.30 7.10 -6.53
CA VAL A 106 -10.52 6.98 -5.09
C VAL A 106 -9.19 6.91 -4.35
N GLY A 107 -8.26 6.09 -4.81
CA GLY A 107 -6.94 5.95 -4.19
C GLY A 107 -6.12 7.22 -4.21
N PHE A 108 -6.22 8.02 -5.27
CA PHE A 108 -5.56 9.31 -5.35
C PHE A 108 -6.19 10.35 -4.40
N GLU A 109 -7.50 10.54 -4.47
CA GLU A 109 -8.21 11.62 -3.75
C GLU A 109 -8.28 11.35 -2.24
N SER A 110 -8.31 10.08 -1.82
CA SER A 110 -8.32 9.69 -0.40
C SER A 110 -6.99 9.17 0.13
N LEU A 111 -5.90 9.39 -0.63
CA LEU A 111 -4.52 9.05 -0.23
C LEU A 111 -4.32 7.57 0.16
N LEU A 112 -5.09 6.67 -0.45
CA LEU A 112 -5.05 5.25 -0.10
C LEU A 112 -3.82 4.59 -0.66
N ARG A 113 -3.34 3.60 0.10
CA ARG A 113 -2.36 2.64 -0.39
C ARG A 113 -3.07 1.69 -1.34
N CYS A 114 -2.37 1.25 -2.38
CA CYS A 114 -2.88 0.23 -3.29
C CYS A 114 -3.36 -1.05 -2.56
N GLY A 115 -2.73 -1.43 -1.45
CA GLY A 115 -3.15 -2.58 -0.64
C GLY A 115 -4.44 -2.40 0.15
N GLU A 116 -4.98 -1.18 0.27
CA GLU A 116 -6.29 -0.90 0.88
C GLU A 116 -7.44 -1.05 -0.14
N LEU A 117 -7.09 -1.07 -1.44
CA LEU A 117 -8.04 -1.25 -2.56
C LEU A 117 -7.96 -2.65 -3.17
N THR A 118 -6.89 -3.40 -2.90
CA THR A 118 -6.59 -4.66 -3.60
C THR A 118 -6.35 -5.81 -2.65
N TRP A 119 -6.54 -7.01 -3.18
CA TRP A 119 -6.22 -8.25 -2.49
C TRP A 119 -4.71 -8.55 -2.59
N PRO A 120 -4.08 -9.07 -1.53
CA PRO A 120 -2.72 -9.60 -1.63
C PRO A 120 -2.62 -10.69 -2.70
N ASP A 121 -1.55 -10.67 -3.50
CA ASP A 121 -1.34 -11.70 -4.53
C ASP A 121 -1.07 -13.08 -3.90
N GLU A 122 -0.42 -13.10 -2.74
CA GLU A 122 -0.07 -14.32 -2.01
C GLU A 122 -1.23 -14.73 -1.07
N PRO A 123 -1.84 -15.93 -1.25
CA PRO A 123 -3.01 -16.37 -0.49
C PRO A 123 -2.85 -16.32 1.03
N ARG A 124 -1.67 -16.64 1.57
CA ARG A 124 -1.44 -16.65 3.02
C ARG A 124 -1.60 -15.28 3.71
N TYR A 125 -1.60 -14.19 2.94
CA TYR A 125 -1.80 -12.84 3.47
C TYR A 125 -3.21 -12.30 3.25
N GLN A 126 -4.06 -13.06 2.56
CA GLN A 126 -5.43 -12.70 2.26
C GLN A 126 -6.30 -12.88 3.51
N SER A 127 -7.14 -11.89 3.81
CA SER A 127 -7.98 -11.90 5.00
C SER A 127 -9.21 -11.04 4.79
N TYR A 128 -10.39 -11.65 4.94
CA TYR A 128 -11.68 -10.97 4.73
C TYR A 128 -11.90 -9.78 5.67
N HIS A 129 -11.23 -9.77 6.83
CA HIS A 129 -11.21 -8.64 7.75
C HIS A 129 -10.57 -7.36 7.18
N LYS A 130 -9.92 -7.44 6.02
CA LYS A 130 -9.30 -6.29 5.34
C LYS A 130 -10.07 -5.85 4.09
N VAL A 131 -11.20 -6.51 3.76
CA VAL A 131 -11.99 -6.20 2.56
C VAL A 131 -12.95 -5.05 2.85
N SER A 132 -12.91 -3.99 2.05
CA SER A 132 -13.98 -2.99 2.03
C SER A 132 -15.29 -3.63 1.56
N LEU A 133 -16.33 -3.50 2.37
CA LEU A 133 -17.62 -4.14 2.09
C LEU A 133 -18.59 -3.17 1.42
N ARG A 134 -19.40 -3.68 0.50
CA ARG A 134 -20.36 -2.90 -0.30
C ARG A 134 -21.41 -2.23 0.58
N HIS A 135 -21.86 -2.86 1.66
CA HIS A 135 -22.93 -2.33 2.51
C HIS A 135 -22.52 -1.09 3.32
N THR A 136 -21.21 -0.83 3.49
CA THR A 136 -20.72 0.37 4.17
C THR A 136 -20.70 1.60 3.25
N LEU A 137 -20.81 1.38 1.93
CA LEU A 137 -20.85 2.46 0.95
C LEU A 137 -22.24 3.11 0.91
N THR A 138 -22.26 4.42 1.16
CA THR A 138 -23.45 5.27 1.05
C THR A 138 -23.15 6.48 0.17
N PHE A 139 -24.15 6.91 -0.60
CA PHE A 139 -24.11 8.14 -1.38
C PHE A 139 -25.07 9.16 -0.78
N THR A 140 -24.66 10.42 -0.75
CA THR A 140 -25.52 11.58 -0.58
C THR A 140 -25.46 12.41 -1.87
N PRO A 141 -26.29 13.46 -2.02
CA PRO A 141 -26.18 14.36 -3.16
C PRO A 141 -24.83 15.06 -3.28
N SER A 142 -24.07 15.20 -2.19
CA SER A 142 -22.83 15.99 -2.13
C SER A 142 -21.55 15.17 -1.96
N LEU A 143 -21.64 13.91 -1.51
CA LEU A 143 -20.47 13.07 -1.28
C LEU A 143 -20.85 11.58 -1.30
N PHE A 144 -19.85 10.71 -1.37
CA PHE A 144 -20.01 9.33 -0.96
C PHE A 144 -19.03 8.99 0.16
N LYS A 145 -19.40 7.98 0.94
CA LYS A 145 -18.55 7.46 2.02
C LYS A 145 -18.60 5.95 2.12
N TYR A 146 -17.49 5.34 2.54
CA TYR A 146 -17.44 3.92 2.89
C TYR A 146 -16.38 3.66 3.96
N THR A 147 -16.50 2.50 4.63
CA THR A 147 -15.59 2.11 5.71
C THR A 147 -14.45 1.24 5.16
N LEU A 148 -13.22 1.62 5.51
CA LEU A 148 -12.03 0.78 5.44
C LEU A 148 -11.89 0.01 6.76
N PRO A 149 -11.91 -1.33 6.76
CA PRO A 149 -11.96 -2.12 8.00
C PRO A 149 -10.74 -1.98 8.91
N SER A 150 -9.53 -1.97 8.35
CA SER A 150 -8.28 -1.77 9.11
C SER A 150 -7.15 -1.42 8.17
N HIS A 151 -6.17 -0.66 8.66
CA HIS A 151 -4.94 -0.34 7.92
C HIS A 151 -3.72 -0.47 8.83
N LYS A 152 -2.51 -0.46 8.26
CA LYS A 152 -1.26 -0.77 9.00
C LYS A 152 -0.99 0.14 10.22
N ALA A 153 -1.57 1.33 10.27
CA ALA A 153 -1.41 2.28 11.38
C ALA A 153 -2.63 2.31 12.33
N ASP A 154 -3.65 1.51 12.05
CA ASP A 154 -4.80 1.33 12.94
C ASP A 154 -4.45 0.28 14.01
N ARG A 155 -4.02 0.75 15.17
CA ARG A 155 -3.59 -0.10 16.29
C ARG A 155 -4.76 -0.83 16.93
N PHE A 156 -5.97 -0.26 16.88
CA PHE A 156 -7.15 -0.76 17.59
C PHE A 156 -8.12 -1.51 16.68
N GLY A 157 -7.98 -1.37 15.35
CA GLY A 157 -8.84 -2.05 14.39
C GLY A 157 -10.20 -1.35 14.20
N ASP A 158 -10.29 -0.08 14.56
CA ASP A 158 -11.54 0.70 14.47
C ASP A 158 -11.91 1.03 13.01
N GLY A 159 -10.95 0.88 12.09
CA GLY A 159 -11.10 1.22 10.70
C GLY A 159 -11.04 2.72 10.45
N ASN A 160 -11.31 3.12 9.21
CA ASN A 160 -11.37 4.52 8.80
C ASN A 160 -12.58 4.74 7.88
N THR A 161 -13.21 5.91 7.97
CA THR A 161 -14.24 6.30 7.00
C THR A 161 -13.62 7.13 5.90
N ILE A 162 -13.76 6.69 4.65
CA ILE A 162 -13.38 7.45 3.47
C ILE A 162 -14.55 8.33 3.06
N LEU A 163 -14.27 9.62 2.85
CA LEU A 163 -15.23 10.65 2.45
C LEU A 163 -14.70 11.31 1.19
N ILE A 164 -15.48 11.27 0.10
CA ILE A 164 -15.12 11.93 -1.16
C ILE A 164 -16.31 12.76 -1.61
N GLY A 165 -16.10 14.08 -1.65
CA GLY A 165 -17.07 15.05 -2.12
C GLY A 165 -17.25 15.03 -3.63
N GLN A 166 -18.45 15.39 -4.08
CA GLN A 166 -18.72 15.67 -5.48
C GLN A 166 -17.95 16.92 -5.92
N SER A 167 -17.42 16.88 -7.14
CA SER A 167 -16.74 18.00 -7.76
C SER A 167 -17.38 18.37 -9.11
N SER A 168 -17.12 19.59 -9.58
CA SER A 168 -17.49 20.01 -10.94
C SER A 168 -16.52 19.52 -12.02
N ARG A 169 -15.49 18.74 -11.64
CA ARG A 169 -14.48 18.24 -12.57
C ARG A 169 -15.09 17.24 -13.55
N LEU A 170 -14.54 17.16 -14.76
CA LEU A 170 -14.96 16.16 -15.74
C LEU A 170 -14.72 14.73 -15.21
N ASN A 171 -13.54 14.51 -14.65
CA ASN A 171 -13.11 13.26 -14.03
C ASN A 171 -13.49 13.17 -12.55
N ASP A 172 -14.72 13.59 -12.21
CA ASP A 172 -15.26 13.61 -10.86
C ASP A 172 -15.32 12.19 -10.24
N PRO A 173 -14.55 11.91 -9.16
CA PRO A 173 -14.51 10.61 -8.52
C PRO A 173 -15.88 10.12 -8.06
N TYR A 174 -16.77 11.04 -7.66
CA TYR A 174 -18.14 10.70 -7.27
C TYR A 174 -18.90 10.03 -8.41
N ARG A 175 -18.90 10.66 -9.60
CA ARG A 175 -19.56 10.11 -10.81
C ARG A 175 -18.92 8.81 -11.28
N ILE A 176 -17.59 8.73 -11.23
CA ILE A 176 -16.84 7.52 -11.61
C ILE A 176 -17.22 6.35 -10.68
N MET A 177 -17.24 6.60 -9.37
CA MET A 177 -17.62 5.60 -8.37
C MET A 177 -19.09 5.17 -8.53
N LEU A 178 -20.00 6.12 -8.75
CA LEU A 178 -21.41 5.82 -8.99
C LEU A 178 -21.61 4.94 -10.23
N LYS A 179 -20.92 5.25 -11.33
CA LYS A 179 -20.95 4.45 -12.57
C LYS A 179 -20.48 3.01 -12.29
N TYR A 180 -19.32 2.84 -11.65
CA TYR A 180 -18.80 1.52 -11.28
C TYR A 180 -19.78 0.74 -10.40
N ILE A 181 -20.36 1.38 -9.38
CA ILE A 181 -21.26 0.70 -8.44
C ILE A 181 -22.57 0.27 -9.09
N ASN A 182 -23.11 1.06 -10.01
CA ASN A 182 -24.30 0.68 -10.77
C ASN A 182 -24.02 -0.58 -11.63
N SER A 183 -22.92 -0.60 -12.38
CA SER A 183 -22.53 -1.78 -13.16
C SER A 183 -22.19 -2.99 -12.28
N ARG A 184 -21.49 -2.78 -11.16
CA ARG A 184 -21.16 -3.84 -10.19
C ARG A 184 -22.40 -4.45 -9.57
N ASN A 185 -23.38 -3.62 -9.16
CA ASN A 185 -24.62 -4.10 -8.56
C ASN A 185 -25.54 -4.82 -9.56
N ALA A 186 -25.52 -4.41 -10.83
CA ALA A 186 -26.25 -5.11 -11.88
C ALA A 186 -25.74 -6.54 -12.12
N VAL A 187 -24.42 -6.75 -12.01
CA VAL A 187 -23.80 -8.08 -12.22
C VAL A 187 -23.73 -8.90 -10.92
N PHE A 188 -23.45 -8.27 -9.78
CA PHE A 188 -23.19 -8.94 -8.49
C PHE A 188 -24.05 -8.37 -7.34
N PRO A 189 -25.39 -8.48 -7.40
CA PRO A 189 -26.28 -7.85 -6.43
C PRO A 189 -26.07 -8.34 -4.99
N LEU A 190 -25.68 -9.61 -4.81
CA LEU A 190 -25.58 -10.26 -3.50
C LEU A 190 -24.15 -10.40 -2.96
N HIS A 191 -23.13 -10.04 -3.74
CA HIS A 191 -21.76 -10.11 -3.24
C HIS A 191 -21.51 -9.06 -2.15
N PRO A 192 -20.78 -9.38 -1.08
CA PRO A 192 -20.48 -8.43 -0.01
C PRO A 192 -19.31 -7.50 -0.33
N GLU A 193 -18.42 -7.84 -1.26
CA GLU A 193 -17.19 -7.09 -1.52
C GLU A 193 -17.45 -5.82 -2.34
N LEU A 194 -16.84 -4.70 -1.94
CA LEU A 194 -16.97 -3.42 -2.65
C LEU A 194 -16.26 -3.45 -4.01
N TRP A 195 -15.04 -3.96 -4.03
CA TRP A 195 -14.17 -4.01 -5.21
C TRP A 195 -14.25 -5.40 -5.86
N LEU A 196 -14.93 -5.50 -6.99
CA LEU A 196 -15.17 -6.76 -7.69
C LEU A 196 -14.88 -6.63 -9.18
N ARG A 197 -14.10 -7.58 -9.66
CA ARG A 197 -13.83 -7.76 -11.09
C ARG A 197 -15.04 -8.37 -11.80
N LYS A 198 -15.02 -8.32 -13.13
CA LYS A 198 -16.01 -8.96 -14.03
C LYS A 198 -16.21 -10.45 -13.75
N ASN A 199 -15.20 -11.13 -13.20
CA ASN A 199 -15.28 -12.55 -12.85
C ASN A 199 -15.73 -12.80 -11.39
N GLY A 200 -16.18 -11.78 -10.66
CA GLY A 200 -16.65 -11.89 -9.27
C GLY A 200 -15.52 -12.01 -8.23
N THR A 201 -14.25 -11.85 -8.61
CA THR A 201 -13.12 -11.90 -7.68
C THR A 201 -12.68 -10.51 -7.23
N ILE A 202 -12.11 -10.42 -6.02
CA ILE A 202 -11.47 -9.20 -5.52
C ILE A 202 -10.21 -8.92 -6.39
N PRO A 203 -10.00 -7.69 -6.89
CA PRO A 203 -8.81 -7.37 -7.68
C PRO A 203 -7.54 -7.52 -6.86
N THR A 204 -6.59 -8.32 -7.34
CA THR A 204 -5.28 -8.44 -6.67
C THR A 204 -4.38 -7.25 -6.98
N ARG A 205 -3.35 -7.04 -6.17
CA ARG A 205 -2.33 -6.02 -6.42
C ARG A 205 -1.71 -6.17 -7.81
N SER A 206 -1.38 -7.38 -8.24
CA SER A 206 -0.82 -7.61 -9.58
C SER A 206 -1.82 -7.30 -10.69
N TRP A 207 -3.12 -7.55 -10.48
CA TRP A 207 -4.15 -7.11 -11.43
C TRP A 207 -4.17 -5.59 -11.59
N PHE A 208 -4.15 -4.86 -10.48
CA PHE A 208 -4.15 -3.38 -10.50
C PHE A 208 -2.89 -2.85 -11.18
N MET A 209 -1.72 -3.36 -10.81
CA MET A 209 -0.43 -2.94 -11.36
C MET A 209 -0.33 -3.20 -12.87
N ARG A 210 -0.85 -4.33 -13.37
CA ARG A 210 -0.89 -4.61 -14.81
C ARG A 210 -1.72 -3.59 -15.58
N ARG A 211 -2.84 -3.13 -15.02
CA ARG A 211 -3.67 -2.10 -15.64
C ARG A 211 -3.01 -0.72 -15.57
N LEU A 212 -2.41 -0.38 -14.44
CA LEU A 212 -1.65 0.86 -14.27
C LEU A 212 -0.51 0.99 -15.29
N HIS A 213 0.26 -0.09 -15.49
CA HIS A 213 1.40 -0.11 -16.43
C HIS A 213 1.01 -0.20 -17.91
N ARG A 214 -0.28 -0.35 -18.24
CA ARG A 214 -0.77 -0.14 -19.61
C ARG A 214 -0.93 1.33 -19.95
N LEU A 215 -1.14 2.18 -18.94
CA LEU A 215 -1.37 3.62 -19.12
C LEU A 215 -0.13 4.43 -18.80
N PHE A 216 0.70 3.96 -17.88
CA PHE A 216 1.82 4.73 -17.33
C PHE A 216 3.15 3.96 -17.36
N PRO A 217 4.29 4.68 -17.40
CA PRO A 217 5.61 4.07 -17.28
C PRO A 217 5.78 3.24 -16.00
N LYS A 218 6.76 2.31 -16.01
CA LYS A 218 7.08 1.44 -14.85
C LYS A 218 7.55 2.20 -13.60
N ASP A 219 7.85 3.48 -13.75
CA ASP A 219 8.26 4.37 -12.67
C ASP A 219 7.08 4.90 -11.86
N ILE A 220 5.85 4.73 -12.38
CA ILE A 220 4.60 4.86 -11.65
C ILE A 220 4.22 3.49 -11.03
N SER A 221 3.71 3.52 -9.81
CA SER A 221 3.33 2.31 -9.06
C SER A 221 2.15 2.58 -8.13
N GLY A 222 1.69 1.55 -7.40
CA GLY A 222 0.63 1.73 -6.40
C GLY A 222 0.94 2.75 -5.30
N HIS A 223 2.22 3.12 -5.05
CA HIS A 223 2.57 4.22 -4.13
C HIS A 223 2.43 5.62 -4.75
N SER A 224 2.41 5.69 -6.08
CA SER A 224 2.30 6.93 -6.84
C SER A 224 0.96 7.62 -6.65
N MET A 225 -0.12 6.86 -6.37
CA MET A 225 -1.43 7.43 -6.03
C MET A 225 -1.37 8.26 -4.75
N ARG A 226 -0.94 7.66 -3.64
CA ARG A 226 -0.86 8.35 -2.34
C ARG A 226 0.11 9.53 -2.37
N SER A 227 1.29 9.35 -2.95
CA SER A 227 2.28 10.44 -3.04
C SER A 227 1.81 11.55 -3.97
N GLY A 228 1.19 11.21 -5.09
CA GLY A 228 0.58 12.15 -6.03
C GLY A 228 -0.55 12.97 -5.43
N GLY A 229 -1.51 12.29 -4.80
CA GLY A 229 -2.62 12.95 -4.11
C GLY A 229 -2.12 13.91 -3.02
N ALA A 230 -1.14 13.49 -2.21
CA ALA A 230 -0.57 14.35 -1.18
C ALA A 230 0.10 15.59 -1.77
N THR A 231 0.87 15.44 -2.86
CA THR A 231 1.45 16.59 -3.59
C THR A 231 0.38 17.50 -4.17
N ALA A 232 -0.70 16.95 -4.74
CA ALA A 232 -1.79 17.74 -5.28
C ALA A 232 -2.52 18.55 -4.18
N MET A 233 -2.73 17.95 -3.00
CA MET A 233 -3.31 18.64 -1.84
C MET A 233 -2.41 19.78 -1.34
N VAL A 234 -1.10 19.56 -1.26
CA VAL A 234 -0.13 20.62 -0.92
C VAL A 234 -0.19 21.75 -1.93
N ASN A 235 -0.19 21.43 -3.24
CA ASN A 235 -0.28 22.43 -4.30
C ASN A 235 -1.61 23.21 -4.29
N ALA A 236 -2.68 22.59 -3.77
CA ALA A 236 -3.97 23.24 -3.55
C ALA A 236 -4.01 24.09 -2.27
N GLY A 237 -2.91 24.20 -1.53
CA GLY A 237 -2.82 25.02 -0.31
C GLY A 237 -3.36 24.35 0.96
N ILE A 238 -3.62 23.03 0.94
CA ILE A 238 -4.06 22.31 2.13
C ILE A 238 -2.91 22.23 3.13
N ALA A 239 -3.21 22.55 4.39
CA ALA A 239 -2.21 22.54 5.45
C ALA A 239 -1.64 21.13 5.68
N PRO A 240 -0.30 20.95 5.82
CA PRO A 240 0.33 19.63 5.91
C PRO A 240 -0.19 18.72 7.03
N HIS A 241 -0.70 19.29 8.13
CA HIS A 241 -1.25 18.52 9.24
C HIS A 241 -2.58 17.82 8.89
N LEU A 242 -3.25 18.23 7.81
CA LEU A 242 -4.48 17.61 7.32
C LEU A 242 -4.24 16.51 6.26
N ILE A 243 -3.00 16.33 5.81
CA ILE A 243 -2.64 15.41 4.70
C ILE A 243 -2.05 14.08 5.22
N GLN A 244 -1.81 13.95 6.53
CA GLN A 244 -1.03 12.85 7.13
C GLN A 244 -1.64 11.45 6.98
#